data_AF-A0A920NVY5-F1
#
_entry.id   AF-A0A920NVY5-F1
#
_cell.length_a   1.000
_cell.length_b   1.000
_cell.length_c   1.000
_cell.angle_alpha   90.00
_cell.angle_beta   90.00
_cell.angle_gamma   90.00
#
_symmetry.space_group_name_H-M   'P 1'
#
loop_
_entity.id
_entity.type
_entity.pdbx_description
1 polymer ?
#
loop_
_entity_poly.entity_id
_entity_poly.type
_entity_poly.pdbx_seq_one_letter_code
_entity_poly.pdbx_strand_id
1 'polypeptide(L)'
;MILLVSFSEKNPGLARLLTREAFSIDEASLDDRIKQMFSKIELQIKQNLQKYEQQTKKKLALPSASSANLLLAFVEGVIQQFVRSGFTEKPTQRISDQAAFLTGSLSK
;
A
#
# COMPACT_ATOMS: atom_id res chain seq x y z
N MET A 1 -5.46 -2.39 -0.89
CA MET A 1 -4.44 -3.06 -0.05
C MET A 1 -4.14 -4.47 -0.55
N ILE A 2 -5.09 -5.41 -0.47
CA ILE A 2 -4.88 -6.82 -0.87
C ILE A 2 -4.34 -6.96 -2.30
N LEU A 3 -4.89 -6.22 -3.27
CA LEU A 3 -4.42 -6.25 -4.65
C LEU A 3 -2.92 -5.93 -4.81
N LEU A 4 -2.43 -4.89 -4.12
CA LEU A 4 -1.03 -4.48 -4.21
C LEU A 4 -0.11 -5.55 -3.62
N VAL A 5 -0.50 -6.13 -2.49
CA VAL A 5 0.28 -7.18 -1.83
C VAL A 5 0.28 -8.49 -2.62
N SER A 6 -0.88 -8.89 -3.15
CA SER A 6 -0.96 -10.06 -4.03
C SER A 6 -0.18 -9.85 -5.34
N PHE A 7 -0.13 -8.61 -5.84
CA PHE A 7 0.72 -8.28 -6.99
C PHE A 7 2.21 -8.41 -6.65
N SER A 8 2.65 -7.91 -5.50
CA SER A 8 4.03 -8.04 -5.03
C SER A 8 4.41 -9.50 -4.77
N GLU A 9 3.52 -10.32 -4.21
CA GLU A 9 3.76 -11.75 -3.99
C GLU A 9 3.96 -12.51 -5.31
N LYS A 10 3.18 -12.17 -6.34
CA LYS A 10 3.29 -12.77 -7.69
C LYS A 10 4.50 -12.25 -8.47
N ASN A 11 5.07 -11.11 -8.10
CA ASN A 11 6.18 -10.48 -8.79
C ASN A 11 7.31 -10.10 -7.82
N PRO A 12 8.07 -11.08 -7.27
CA PRO A 12 9.12 -10.83 -6.26
C PRO A 12 10.21 -9.84 -6.72
N GLY A 13 10.57 -9.86 -8.01
CA GLY A 13 11.52 -8.90 -8.58
C GLY A 13 11.02 -7.46 -8.53
N LEU A 14 9.73 -7.24 -8.81
CA LEU A 14 9.10 -5.94 -8.66
C LEU A 14 8.93 -5.56 -7.18
N ALA A 15 8.69 -6.52 -6.29
CA ALA A 15 8.66 -6.26 -4.85
C ALA A 15 9.99 -5.68 -4.34
N ARG A 16 11.14 -6.26 -4.74
CA ARG A 16 12.49 -5.71 -4.43
C ARG A 16 12.73 -4.32 -5.00
N LEU A 17 12.20 -4.08 -6.20
CA LEU A 17 12.30 -2.77 -6.83
C LEU A 17 11.51 -1.73 -6.05
N LEU A 18 10.29 -2.07 -5.62
CA LEU A 18 9.43 -1.21 -4.80
C LEU A 18 10.04 -0.89 -3.43
N THR A 19 10.81 -1.81 -2.84
CA THR A 19 11.50 -1.61 -1.55
C THR A 19 12.86 -0.95 -1.66
N ARG A 20 13.27 -0.56 -2.87
CA ARG A 20 14.56 0.06 -3.18
C ARG A 20 15.80 -0.78 -2.87
N GLU A 21 15.67 -2.09 -2.69
CA GLU A 21 16.83 -2.98 -2.48
C GLU A 21 17.64 -3.23 -3.77
N ALA A 22 17.07 -2.91 -4.94
CA ALA A 22 17.63 -3.23 -6.25
C ALA A 22 18.26 -2.05 -7.00
N PHE A 23 18.36 -0.86 -6.42
CA PHE A 23 18.86 0.32 -7.14
C PHE A 23 20.38 0.28 -7.30
N SER A 24 20.84 0.14 -8.54
CA SER A 24 22.18 0.54 -8.95
C SER A 24 22.24 2.07 -9.16
N ILE A 25 23.45 2.62 -9.21
CA ILE A 25 23.71 4.08 -9.24
C ILE A 25 23.14 4.76 -10.51
N ASP A 26 22.88 4.00 -11.59
CA ASP A 26 22.45 4.52 -12.89
C ASP A 26 20.91 4.66 -13.06
N GLU A 27 20.12 4.36 -12.03
CA GLU A 27 18.65 4.24 -12.16
C GLU A 27 17.83 5.39 -11.55
N ALA A 28 18.36 6.62 -11.52
CA ALA A 28 17.65 7.79 -10.97
C ALA A 28 16.25 8.00 -11.58
N SER A 29 16.07 7.70 -12.88
CA SER A 29 14.77 7.81 -13.55
C SER A 29 13.74 6.77 -13.07
N LEU A 30 14.18 5.64 -12.53
CA LEU A 30 13.32 4.58 -12.03
C LEU A 30 12.82 4.89 -10.63
N ASP A 31 13.64 5.47 -9.76
CA ASP A 31 13.20 5.93 -8.43
C ASP A 31 12.09 6.98 -8.55
N ASP A 32 12.20 7.92 -9.49
CA ASP A 32 11.15 8.91 -9.73
C ASP A 32 9.86 8.29 -10.28
N ARG A 33 9.95 7.25 -11.12
CA ARG A 33 8.77 6.50 -11.58
C ARG A 33 8.08 5.78 -10.43
N ILE A 34 8.84 5.18 -9.51
CA ILE A 34 8.30 4.52 -8.33
C ILE A 34 7.62 5.53 -7.41
N LYS A 35 8.26 6.67 -7.13
CA LYS A 35 7.64 7.76 -6.35
C LYS A 35 6.31 8.18 -6.97
N GLN A 36 6.28 8.45 -8.28
CA GLN A 36 5.06 8.83 -8.99
C GLN A 36 3.99 7.75 -8.93
N MET A 37 4.37 6.46 -9.03
CA MET A 37 3.44 5.34 -8.89
C MET A 37 2.80 5.33 -7.49
N PHE A 38 3.59 5.42 -6.42
CA PHE A 38 3.07 5.47 -5.06
C PHE A 38 2.18 6.70 -4.82
N SER A 39 2.57 7.89 -5.30
CA SER A 39 1.72 9.09 -5.22
C SER A 39 0.38 8.91 -5.94
N LYS A 40 0.36 8.25 -7.10
CA LYS A 40 -0.89 7.93 -7.82
C LYS A 40 -1.75 6.94 -7.03
N ILE A 41 -1.15 5.91 -6.43
CA ILE A 41 -1.86 4.94 -5.60
C ILE A 41 -2.48 5.64 -4.38
N GLU A 42 -1.72 6.49 -3.68
CA GLU A 42 -2.22 7.25 -2.52
C GLU A 42 -3.42 8.13 -2.92
N LEU A 43 -3.31 8.83 -4.04
CA LEU A 43 -4.39 9.65 -4.57
C LEU A 43 -5.66 8.83 -4.86
N GLN A 44 -5.52 7.65 -5.46
CA GLN A 44 -6.65 6.75 -5.72
C GLN A 44 -7.30 6.27 -4.42
N ILE A 45 -6.50 5.91 -3.40
CA ILE A 45 -7.03 5.51 -2.09
C ILE A 45 -7.82 6.67 -1.46
N LYS A 46 -7.25 7.88 -1.46
CA LYS A 46 -7.91 9.10 -0.96
C LYS A 46 -9.24 9.37 -1.66
N GLN A 47 -9.27 9.28 -2.99
CA GLN A 47 -10.50 9.49 -3.77
C GLN A 47 -11.58 8.45 -3.42
N ASN A 48 -11.20 7.19 -3.21
CA ASN A 48 -12.13 6.14 -2.81
C ASN A 48 -12.69 6.37 -1.41
N LEU A 49 -11.86 6.82 -0.47
CA LEU A 49 -12.29 7.20 0.88
C LEU A 49 -13.26 8.39 0.85
N GLN A 50 -12.98 9.41 0.04
CA GLN A 50 -13.88 10.56 -0.14
C GLN A 50 -15.23 10.14 -0.75
N LYS A 51 -15.21 9.25 -1.75
CA LYS A 51 -16.44 8.68 -2.35
C LYS A 51 -17.25 7.91 -1.30
N TYR A 52 -16.60 7.14 -0.45
CA TYR A 52 -17.26 6.44 0.65
C TYR A 52 -17.96 7.40 1.61
N GLU A 53 -17.30 8.47 2.05
CA GLU A 53 -17.91 9.49 2.93
C GLU A 53 -19.11 10.17 2.23
N GLN A 54 -19.00 10.46 0.94
CA GLN A 54 -20.07 11.09 0.15
C GLN A 54 -21.31 10.19 -0.02
N GLN A 55 -21.10 8.90 -0.27
CA GLN A 55 -22.16 7.91 -0.52
C GLN A 55 -22.85 7.47 0.77
N THR A 56 -22.09 7.20 1.82
CA THR A 56 -22.61 6.64 3.08
C THR A 56 -23.05 7.71 4.07
N LYS A 57 -22.65 8.98 3.85
CA LYS A 57 -22.79 10.10 4.81
C LYS A 57 -22.09 9.85 6.15
N LYS A 58 -21.31 8.77 6.27
CA LYS A 58 -20.47 8.49 7.45
C LYS A 58 -19.17 9.26 7.33
N LYS A 59 -18.64 9.70 8.47
CA LYS A 59 -17.33 10.36 8.54
C LYS A 59 -16.26 9.34 8.90
N LEU A 60 -15.08 9.51 8.34
CA LEU A 60 -13.90 8.80 8.79
C LEU A 60 -13.44 9.30 10.17
N ALA A 61 -12.72 8.45 10.89
CA ALA A 61 -12.07 8.78 12.15
C ALA A 61 -10.95 9.81 11.96
N LEU A 62 -10.26 9.77 10.82
CA LEU A 62 -9.18 10.66 10.41
C LEU A 62 -9.51 11.35 9.08
N PRO A 63 -8.89 12.50 8.76
CA PRO A 63 -9.02 13.11 7.44
C PRO A 63 -8.70 12.11 6.32
N SER A 64 -9.44 12.16 5.22
CA SER A 64 -9.27 11.26 4.06
C SER A 64 -7.81 11.16 3.56
N ALA A 65 -7.03 12.24 3.64
CA ALA A 65 -5.61 12.23 3.28
C ALA A 65 -4.75 11.40 4.25
N SER A 66 -4.91 11.62 5.56
CA SER A 66 -4.20 10.86 6.60
C SER A 66 -4.58 9.38 6.57
N SER A 67 -5.87 9.09 6.37
CA SER A 67 -6.36 7.71 6.21
C SER A 67 -5.74 7.03 4.99
N ALA A 68 -5.66 7.73 3.84
CA ALA A 68 -5.05 7.17 2.64
C ALA A 68 -3.55 6.87 2.83
N ASN A 69 -2.83 7.81 3.42
CA ASN A 69 -1.41 7.65 3.74
C ASN A 69 -1.18 6.46 4.68
N LEU A 70 -1.98 6.34 5.75
CA LEU A 70 -1.90 5.22 6.70
C LEU A 70 -2.09 3.86 6.00
N LEU A 71 -3.10 3.73 5.15
CA LEU A 71 -3.36 2.50 4.40
C LEU A 71 -2.21 2.17 3.43
N LEU A 72 -1.61 3.19 2.81
CA LEU A 72 -0.49 2.99 1.90
C LEU A 72 0.79 2.59 2.64
N ALA A 73 1.14 3.31 3.71
CA ALA A 73 2.30 3.01 4.55
C ALA A 73 2.22 1.59 5.14
N PHE A 74 1.02 1.15 5.54
CA PHE A 74 0.81 -0.24 5.96
C PHE A 74 1.12 -1.24 4.84
N VAL A 75 0.60 -1.03 3.63
CA VAL A 75 0.87 -1.90 2.47
C VAL A 75 2.35 -1.94 2.13
N GLU A 76 3.03 -0.80 2.14
CA GLU A 76 4.48 -0.72 1.93
C GLU A 76 5.25 -1.53 2.97
N GLY A 77 4.88 -1.42 4.25
CA GLY A 77 5.48 -2.22 5.33
C GLY A 77 5.27 -3.72 5.14
N VAL A 78 4.10 -4.15 4.67
CA VAL A 78 3.82 -5.56 4.36
C VAL A 78 4.69 -6.06 3.20
N ILE A 79 4.87 -5.25 2.15
CA ILE A 79 5.75 -5.60 1.02
C ILE A 79 7.21 -5.65 1.49
N GLN A 80 7.65 -4.73 2.35
CA GLN A 80 8.99 -4.75 2.92
C GLN A 80 9.24 -6.03 3.74
N GLN A 81 8.27 -6.47 4.52
CA GLN A 81 8.37 -7.72 5.28
C GLN A 81 8.52 -8.94 4.35
N PHE A 82 7.76 -8.98 3.26
CA PHE A 82 7.89 -10.03 2.24
C PHE A 82 9.30 -10.10 1.67
N VAL A 83 9.83 -8.94 1.25
CA VAL A 83 11.17 -8.84 0.66
C VAL A 83 12.24 -9.23 1.68
N ARG A 84 12.16 -8.69 2.90
CA ARG A 84 13.11 -8.99 4.00
C ARG A 84 13.12 -10.46 4.40
N SER A 85 12.00 -11.16 4.26
CA SER A 85 11.93 -12.61 4.48
C SER A 85 12.63 -13.44 3.39
N GLY A 86 13.13 -12.82 2.31
CA GLY A 86 13.59 -13.56 1.14
C GLY A 86 12.46 -14.25 0.39
N PHE A 87 11.25 -13.67 0.46
CA PHE A 87 10.02 -14.19 -0.16
C PHE A 87 9.46 -15.47 0.45
N THR A 88 9.88 -15.85 1.66
CA THR A 88 9.39 -17.06 2.34
C THR A 88 8.09 -16.81 3.09
N GLU A 89 7.89 -15.60 3.63
CA GLU A 89 6.67 -15.23 4.37
C GLU A 89 5.63 -14.61 3.44
N LYS A 90 4.64 -15.42 3.03
CA LYS A 90 3.55 -14.97 2.14
C LYS A 90 2.66 -13.95 2.85
N PRO A 91 2.61 -12.69 2.40
CA PRO A 91 1.87 -11.67 3.14
C PRO A 91 0.35 -11.81 2.99
N THR A 92 -0.10 -12.53 1.95
CA THR A 92 -1.50 -12.90 1.74
C THR A 92 -2.11 -13.68 2.91
N GLN A 93 -1.30 -14.34 3.74
CA GLN A 93 -1.79 -15.13 4.88
C GLN A 93 -2.43 -14.30 5.97
N ARG A 94 -1.97 -13.06 6.20
CA ARG A 94 -2.42 -12.21 7.32
C ARG A 94 -3.11 -10.93 6.88
N ILE A 95 -2.89 -10.51 5.63
CA ILE A 95 -3.38 -9.21 5.16
C ILE A 95 -4.90 -9.10 5.13
N SER A 96 -5.65 -10.20 4.99
CA SER A 96 -7.11 -10.15 4.96
C SER A 96 -7.66 -9.60 6.28
N ASP A 97 -7.26 -10.21 7.39
CA ASP A 97 -7.67 -9.80 8.74
C ASP A 97 -7.15 -8.40 9.08
N GLN A 98 -5.89 -8.11 8.74
CA GLN A 98 -5.29 -6.80 8.99
C GLN A 98 -5.97 -5.68 8.20
N ALA A 99 -6.30 -5.92 6.93
CA ALA A 99 -7.01 -4.97 6.09
C ALA A 99 -8.43 -4.73 6.59
N ALA A 100 -9.14 -5.78 7.00
CA ALA A 100 -10.47 -5.68 7.59
C ALA A 100 -10.43 -4.84 8.88
N PHE A 101 -9.49 -5.14 9.78
CA PHE A 101 -9.32 -4.39 11.02
C PHE A 101 -8.99 -2.91 10.78
N LEU A 102 -8.01 -2.61 9.92
CA LEU A 102 -7.61 -1.23 9.61
C LEU A 102 -8.75 -0.43 8.99
N THR A 103 -9.42 -0.99 7.99
CA THR A 103 -10.55 -0.30 7.32
C THR A 103 -11.73 -0.08 8.27
N GLY A 104 -12.07 -1.05 9.11
CA GLY A 104 -13.10 -0.89 10.15
C GLY A 104 -12.73 0.17 11.18
N SER A 105 -11.45 0.29 11.53
CA SER A 105 -10.95 1.31 12.46
C SER A 105 -10.99 2.73 11.88
N LEU A 106 -11.09 2.87 10.56
CA LEU A 106 -11.22 4.18 9.91
C LEU A 106 -12.65 4.72 9.94
N SER A 107 -13.67 3.88 10.13
CA SER A 107 -15.04 4.36 10.29
C SER A 107 -15.33 4.80 11.73
N LYS A 108 -15.98 5.95 11.90
CA LYS A 108 -16.62 6.32 13.17
C LYS A 108 -17.95 5.59 13.36
#